data_AF-A0A8S2UIT8-F1
#
_entry.id   AF-A0A8S2UIT8-F1
#
_cell.length_a   1.000
_cell.length_b   1.000
_cell.length_c   1.000
_cell.angle_alpha   90.00
_cell.angle_beta   90.00
_cell.angle_gamma   90.00
#
_symmetry.space_group_name_H-M   'P 1'
#
loop_
_entity.id
_entity.type
_entity.pdbx_description
1 polymer ?
#
loop_
_entity_poly.entity_id
_entity_poly.type
_entity_poly.pdbx_seq_one_letter_code
_entity_poly.pdbx_strand_id
1 'polypeptide(L)'
;MDASSSVRVSDSPSVTLKRENDKRNLTKLLPARNTAMTTIPTEIVLTVRDPKSESIYLSLNEQLIKKLNEIQNELYQYLRLHATDDEELKIRLAKYTHLIDTTKKIRDTPESCPVLLSTTYGTEKIHSTLTYINDLLRLFENLIENGNTTLYDELLTRLPRIYAPYSTVGDEASIHESLGNLVIVDTPGPNEKSHSDLLKNIFQKELENAAIILVVLDFTALNTEADDFVAKSINDIRYIQHGHNSLYALLNKVDQRDRNSMTEEQAQEFVANTFSIKNDSEETRIYEIQARRALLSKQFLFELKSFTEGHDILQLPSAKDFIEQAFGVRGKKKIPTVEELREAVEDL
;
A
#
# COMPACT_ATOMS: atom_id res chain seq x y z
N MET A 1 9.46 -64.64 -13.32
CA MET A 1 8.40 -63.83 -13.94
C MET A 1 7.79 -62.96 -12.86
N ASP A 2 8.05 -61.65 -13.00
CA ASP A 2 7.32 -60.48 -12.49
C ASP A 2 7.00 -60.33 -10.99
N ALA A 3 6.98 -59.15 -10.40
CA ALA A 3 7.61 -57.85 -10.63
C ALA A 3 7.24 -57.06 -9.37
N SER A 4 8.24 -56.59 -8.62
CA SER A 4 8.06 -55.71 -7.48
C SER A 4 8.00 -54.27 -7.99
N SER A 5 6.86 -53.58 -7.85
CA SER A 5 6.75 -52.14 -8.12
C SER A 5 6.59 -51.36 -6.81
N SER A 6 7.72 -50.90 -6.28
CA SER A 6 7.74 -49.84 -5.26
C SER A 6 7.41 -48.51 -5.93
N VAL A 7 6.26 -47.91 -5.61
CA VAL A 7 5.93 -46.54 -6.01
C VAL A 7 6.76 -45.58 -5.15
N ARG A 8 7.79 -44.98 -5.73
CA ARG A 8 8.45 -43.79 -5.18
C ARG A 8 7.51 -42.60 -5.42
N VAL A 9 7.01 -42.01 -4.34
CA VAL A 9 6.38 -40.69 -4.37
C VAL A 9 7.50 -39.68 -4.66
N SER A 10 7.48 -39.14 -5.88
CA SER A 10 8.35 -38.03 -6.26
C SER A 10 7.76 -36.74 -5.68
N ASP A 11 8.40 -36.19 -4.66
CA ASP A 11 8.15 -34.81 -4.23
C ASP A 11 8.56 -33.86 -5.36
N SER A 12 7.55 -33.23 -5.97
CA SER A 12 7.71 -32.30 -7.09
C SER A 12 8.35 -30.99 -6.61
N PRO A 13 9.55 -30.60 -7.11
CA PRO A 13 10.25 -29.37 -6.73
C PRO A 13 9.44 -28.08 -7.00
N SER A 14 8.43 -28.17 -7.85
CA SER A 14 7.62 -27.05 -8.34
C SER A 14 6.66 -26.45 -7.30
N VAL A 15 6.27 -27.20 -6.27
CA VAL A 15 5.37 -26.70 -5.21
C VAL A 15 6.13 -25.88 -4.18
N THR A 16 7.36 -26.28 -3.85
CA THR A 16 8.23 -25.57 -2.91
C THR A 16 8.72 -24.24 -3.49
N LEU A 17 9.07 -24.21 -4.77
CA LEU A 17 9.46 -22.97 -5.48
C LEU A 17 8.30 -21.97 -5.61
N LYS A 18 7.05 -22.43 -5.77
CA LYS A 18 5.86 -21.55 -5.75
C LYS A 18 5.62 -20.94 -4.37
N ARG A 19 5.74 -21.75 -3.30
CA ARG A 19 5.61 -21.28 -1.91
C ARG A 19 6.71 -20.29 -1.53
N GLU A 20 7.91 -20.41 -2.09
CA GLU A 20 8.97 -19.44 -1.89
C GLU A 20 8.76 -18.15 -2.70
N ASN A 21 8.19 -18.21 -3.90
CA ASN A 21 7.88 -16.99 -4.68
C ASN A 21 6.79 -16.12 -4.04
N ASP A 22 5.79 -16.72 -3.39
CA ASP A 22 4.79 -15.98 -2.61
C ASP A 22 5.39 -15.28 -1.38
N LYS A 23 6.52 -15.81 -0.85
CA LYS A 23 7.30 -15.19 0.24
C LYS A 23 8.18 -14.02 -0.21
N ARG A 24 8.39 -13.83 -1.52
CA ARG A 24 9.42 -12.92 -2.09
C ARG A 24 8.93 -11.55 -2.54
N ASN A 25 7.62 -11.27 -2.57
CA ASN A 25 7.08 -10.04 -3.17
C ASN A 25 6.16 -9.26 -2.22
N LEU A 26 6.70 -8.71 -1.13
CA LEU A 26 6.04 -7.61 -0.41
C LEU A 26 5.95 -6.32 -1.25
N THR A 27 6.64 -6.27 -2.39
CA THR A 27 6.81 -5.09 -3.26
C THR A 27 5.53 -4.63 -3.96
N LYS A 28 4.46 -5.43 -3.98
CA LYS A 28 3.18 -5.10 -4.64
C LYS A 28 1.97 -5.58 -3.83
N LEU A 29 1.90 -5.13 -2.57
CA LEU A 29 0.80 -5.52 -1.69
C LEU A 29 -0.49 -4.75 -1.98
N LEU A 30 -0.37 -3.43 -2.17
CA LEU A 30 -1.46 -2.54 -2.52
C LEU A 30 -1.53 -2.36 -4.06
N PRO A 31 -2.73 -2.09 -4.61
CA PRO A 31 -2.89 -1.79 -6.03
C PRO A 31 -2.02 -0.59 -6.46
N ALA A 32 -1.20 -0.78 -7.49
CA ALA A 32 -0.40 0.31 -8.07
C ALA A 32 -0.84 0.63 -9.50
N ARG A 33 -1.34 1.85 -9.73
CA ARG A 33 -1.78 2.35 -11.04
C ARG A 33 -1.38 3.81 -11.22
N ASN A 34 -1.08 4.19 -12.47
CA ASN A 34 -0.70 5.57 -12.82
C ASN A 34 -1.82 6.59 -12.59
N THR A 35 -3.08 6.15 -12.55
CA THR A 35 -4.25 6.97 -12.21
C THR A 35 -5.10 6.22 -11.17
N ALA A 36 -5.32 6.87 -10.02
CA ALA A 36 -6.18 6.45 -8.91
C ALA A 36 -5.88 5.04 -8.33
N MET A 37 -5.21 5.01 -7.17
CA MET A 37 -4.67 3.78 -6.56
C MET A 37 -5.65 3.16 -5.56
N THR A 38 -6.14 3.94 -4.60
CA THR A 38 -6.94 3.48 -3.46
C THR A 38 -8.17 4.35 -3.27
N THR A 39 -9.37 3.75 -3.25
CA THR A 39 -10.65 4.48 -3.02
C THR A 39 -11.18 4.28 -1.61
N ILE A 40 -10.95 3.10 -1.03
CA ILE A 40 -11.22 2.80 0.38
C ILE A 40 -9.90 2.67 1.16
N PRO A 41 -9.73 3.36 2.30
CA PRO A 41 -8.53 3.19 3.10
C PRO A 41 -8.28 1.73 3.47
N THR A 42 -7.03 1.30 3.44
CA THR A 42 -6.66 -0.09 3.73
C THR A 42 -5.63 -0.14 4.84
N GLU A 43 -5.90 -0.91 5.88
CA GLU A 43 -5.00 -1.10 7.01
C GLU A 43 -4.02 -2.23 6.70
N ILE A 44 -2.73 -2.02 6.96
CA ILE A 44 -1.70 -3.04 6.93
C ILE A 44 -1.22 -3.24 8.36
N VAL A 45 -1.61 -4.36 8.95
CA VAL A 45 -1.25 -4.75 10.31
C VAL A 45 0.00 -5.63 10.23
N LEU A 46 1.12 -5.09 10.71
CA LEU A 46 2.36 -5.83 10.87
C LEU A 46 2.31 -6.60 12.18
N THR A 47 2.24 -7.91 12.07
CA THR A 47 2.13 -8.81 13.24
C THR A 47 3.43 -9.54 13.50
N VAL A 48 3.79 -9.64 14.78
CA VAL A 48 4.88 -10.52 15.24
C VAL A 48 4.44 -11.96 14.96
N ARG A 49 5.31 -12.75 14.33
CA ARG A 49 4.99 -14.10 13.82
C ARG A 49 4.26 -14.98 14.87
N ASP A 50 3.10 -15.52 14.48
CA ASP A 50 2.64 -16.82 14.98
C ASP A 50 3.25 -17.92 14.10
N PRO A 51 3.99 -18.89 14.66
CA PRO A 51 4.56 -20.03 13.93
C PRO A 51 3.56 -20.81 13.05
N LYS A 52 2.24 -20.65 13.28
CA LYS A 52 1.19 -21.39 12.56
C LYS A 52 0.58 -20.65 11.36
N SER A 53 0.83 -19.35 11.18
CA SER A 53 0.26 -18.57 10.07
C SER A 53 1.36 -17.83 9.30
N GLU A 54 2.05 -18.54 8.41
CA GLU A 54 3.19 -18.01 7.63
C GLU A 54 2.79 -17.09 6.46
N SER A 55 1.50 -16.90 6.19
CA SER A 55 1.03 -16.29 4.94
C SER A 55 0.34 -14.95 5.15
N ILE A 56 0.68 -13.99 4.31
CA ILE A 56 -0.03 -12.71 4.19
C ILE A 56 -1.47 -12.93 3.76
N TYR A 57 -2.41 -12.23 4.40
CA TYR A 57 -3.82 -12.33 4.08
C TYR A 57 -4.57 -11.01 4.22
N LEU A 58 -5.55 -10.80 3.35
CA LEU A 58 -6.55 -9.76 3.44
C LEU A 58 -7.76 -10.29 4.20
N SER A 59 -8.23 -9.51 5.17
CA SER A 59 -9.44 -9.72 5.95
C SER A 59 -10.46 -8.66 5.55
N LEU A 60 -11.63 -9.10 5.11
CA LEU A 60 -12.78 -8.25 4.80
C LEU A 60 -13.92 -8.57 5.77
N ASN A 61 -14.52 -7.52 6.34
CA ASN A 61 -15.66 -7.71 7.23
C ASN A 61 -16.91 -8.16 6.46
N GLU A 62 -17.77 -8.98 7.07
CA GLU A 62 -19.00 -9.48 6.44
C GLU A 62 -19.96 -8.36 6.02
N GLN A 63 -20.08 -7.29 6.80
CA GLN A 63 -20.91 -6.13 6.46
C GLN A 63 -20.36 -5.40 5.24
N LEU A 64 -19.03 -5.21 5.20
CA LEU A 64 -18.34 -4.64 4.05
C LEU A 64 -18.55 -5.49 2.79
N ILE A 65 -18.39 -6.82 2.88
CA ILE A 65 -18.64 -7.73 1.75
C ILE A 65 -20.08 -7.62 1.26
N LYS A 66 -21.05 -7.63 2.17
CA LYS A 66 -22.46 -7.50 1.83
C LYS A 66 -22.73 -6.21 1.07
N LYS A 67 -22.19 -5.08 1.54
CA LYS A 67 -22.35 -3.77 0.92
C LYS A 67 -21.71 -3.68 -0.46
N LEU A 68 -20.50 -4.24 -0.62
CA LEU A 68 -19.84 -4.31 -1.93
C LEU A 68 -20.63 -5.16 -2.93
N ASN A 69 -21.27 -6.23 -2.47
CA ASN A 69 -22.17 -7.03 -3.30
C ASN A 69 -23.46 -6.28 -3.67
N GLU A 70 -24.02 -5.48 -2.75
CA GLU A 70 -25.16 -4.58 -3.01
C GLU A 70 -24.80 -3.57 -4.12
N ILE A 71 -23.63 -2.93 -4.03
CA ILE A 71 -23.08 -2.03 -5.06
C ILE A 71 -22.92 -2.72 -6.40
N GLN A 72 -22.29 -3.90 -6.42
CA GLN A 72 -22.09 -4.64 -7.67
C GLN A 72 -23.42 -4.96 -8.35
N ASN A 73 -24.44 -5.36 -7.57
CA ASN A 73 -25.76 -5.63 -8.12
C ASN A 73 -26.44 -4.35 -8.63
N GLU A 74 -26.32 -3.22 -7.92
CA GLU A 74 -26.86 -1.94 -8.39
C GLU A 74 -26.21 -1.48 -9.69
N LEU A 75 -24.88 -1.57 -9.78
CA LEU A 75 -24.11 -1.31 -11.00
C LEU A 75 -24.56 -2.24 -12.14
N TYR A 76 -24.74 -3.53 -11.87
CA TYR A 76 -25.23 -4.47 -12.87
C TYR A 76 -26.62 -4.08 -13.41
N GLN A 77 -27.57 -3.72 -12.53
CA GLN A 77 -28.90 -3.27 -12.97
C GLN A 77 -28.83 -1.96 -13.76
N TYR A 78 -28.05 -0.98 -13.28
CA TYR A 78 -27.85 0.29 -13.96
C TYR A 78 -27.28 0.10 -15.37
N LEU A 79 -26.21 -0.70 -15.49
CA LEU A 79 -25.55 -0.96 -16.76
C LEU A 79 -26.48 -1.69 -17.75
N ARG A 80 -27.33 -2.59 -17.26
CA ARG A 80 -28.32 -3.28 -18.10
C ARG A 80 -29.43 -2.35 -18.61
N LEU A 81 -29.82 -1.35 -17.81
CA LEU A 81 -30.93 -0.43 -18.13
C LEU A 81 -30.47 0.78 -18.95
N HIS A 82 -29.26 1.28 -18.72
CA HIS A 82 -28.80 2.57 -19.23
C HIS A 82 -27.54 2.49 -20.10
N ALA A 83 -26.72 1.44 -19.97
CA ALA A 83 -25.41 1.38 -20.62
C ALA A 83 -25.39 0.48 -21.86
N THR A 84 -26.29 0.76 -22.80
CA THR A 84 -26.34 0.09 -24.12
C THR A 84 -25.34 0.66 -25.14
N ASP A 85 -24.78 1.86 -24.92
CA ASP A 85 -23.79 2.47 -25.81
C ASP A 85 -22.40 2.53 -25.17
N ASP A 86 -21.47 1.72 -25.70
CA ASP A 86 -20.07 1.69 -25.29
C ASP A 86 -19.38 3.05 -25.50
N GLU A 87 -19.85 3.91 -26.41
CA GLU A 87 -19.28 5.24 -26.64
C GLU A 87 -19.66 6.23 -25.53
N GLU A 88 -20.89 6.19 -25.01
CA GLU A 88 -21.29 7.03 -23.88
C GLU A 88 -20.51 6.66 -22.61
N LEU A 89 -20.31 5.35 -22.36
CA LEU A 89 -19.48 4.87 -21.26
C LEU A 89 -18.03 5.34 -21.37
N LYS A 90 -17.44 5.31 -22.57
CA LYS A 90 -16.08 5.82 -22.80
C LYS A 90 -15.97 7.32 -22.50
N ILE A 91 -17.01 8.09 -22.82
CA ILE A 91 -17.04 9.53 -22.54
C ILE A 91 -17.13 9.77 -21.02
N ARG A 92 -18.07 9.11 -20.32
CA ARG A 92 -18.23 9.25 -18.86
C ARG A 92 -16.99 8.78 -18.10
N LEU A 93 -16.37 7.70 -18.55
CA LEU A 93 -15.17 7.10 -17.95
C LEU A 93 -13.87 7.56 -18.61
N ALA A 94 -13.85 8.67 -19.34
CA ALA A 94 -12.66 9.15 -20.06
C ALA A 94 -11.44 9.35 -19.14
N LYS A 95 -11.67 9.72 -17.87
CA LYS A 95 -10.64 9.85 -16.84
C LYS A 95 -10.15 8.50 -16.28
N TYR A 96 -10.94 7.44 -16.45
CA TYR A 96 -10.74 6.12 -15.86
C TYR A 96 -10.92 5.01 -16.91
N THR A 97 -10.18 5.09 -18.01
CA THR A 97 -10.28 4.13 -19.12
C THR A 97 -10.04 2.67 -18.70
N HIS A 98 -9.27 2.44 -17.64
CA HIS A 98 -9.04 1.11 -17.06
C HIS A 98 -10.32 0.46 -16.49
N LEU A 99 -11.35 1.25 -16.17
CA LEU A 99 -12.62 0.74 -15.64
C LEU A 99 -13.52 0.14 -16.74
N ILE A 100 -13.21 0.36 -18.02
CA ILE A 100 -13.99 -0.18 -19.14
C ILE A 100 -14.07 -1.70 -19.08
N ASP A 101 -12.95 -2.38 -18.79
CA ASP A 101 -12.91 -3.84 -18.69
C ASP A 101 -13.76 -4.35 -17.52
N THR A 102 -13.69 -3.67 -16.37
CA THR A 102 -14.50 -4.01 -15.19
C THR A 102 -15.99 -3.76 -15.46
N THR A 103 -16.33 -2.67 -16.17
CA THR A 103 -17.70 -2.35 -16.58
C THR A 103 -18.28 -3.45 -17.47
N LYS A 104 -17.51 -3.88 -18.48
CA LYS A 104 -17.89 -4.97 -19.38
C LYS A 104 -18.08 -6.29 -18.63
N LYS A 105 -17.17 -6.63 -17.71
CA LYS A 105 -17.31 -7.83 -16.87
C LYS A 105 -18.61 -7.82 -16.06
N ILE A 106 -18.91 -6.70 -15.38
CA ILE A 106 -20.12 -6.57 -14.57
C ILE A 106 -21.37 -6.69 -15.46
N ARG A 107 -21.39 -6.04 -16.63
CA ARG A 107 -22.53 -6.01 -17.54
C ARG A 107 -22.76 -7.34 -18.28
N ASP A 108 -21.70 -7.89 -18.88
CA ASP A 108 -21.78 -8.94 -19.89
C ASP A 108 -21.55 -10.33 -19.31
N THR A 109 -20.77 -10.44 -18.22
CA THR A 109 -20.41 -11.71 -17.57
C THR A 109 -20.40 -11.58 -16.04
N PRO A 110 -21.51 -11.21 -15.40
CA PRO A 110 -21.57 -10.92 -13.96
C PRO A 110 -21.14 -12.11 -13.08
N GLU A 111 -21.34 -13.35 -13.55
CA GLU A 111 -20.88 -14.58 -12.89
C GLU A 111 -19.36 -14.75 -12.89
N SER A 112 -18.66 -14.05 -13.76
CA SER A 112 -17.19 -14.05 -13.86
C SER A 112 -16.54 -12.95 -13.00
N CYS A 113 -17.33 -12.12 -12.31
CA CYS A 113 -16.81 -11.14 -11.38
C CYS A 113 -16.13 -11.81 -10.18
N PRO A 114 -15.03 -11.22 -9.64
CA PRO A 114 -14.36 -11.74 -8.45
C PRO A 114 -15.32 -11.92 -7.27
N VAL A 115 -15.30 -13.11 -6.67
CA VAL A 115 -16.04 -13.39 -5.43
C VAL A 115 -15.27 -12.80 -4.26
N LEU A 116 -15.91 -11.90 -3.50
CA LEU A 116 -15.33 -11.31 -2.29
C LEU A 116 -15.42 -12.29 -1.13
N LEU A 117 -14.27 -12.65 -0.56
CA LEU A 117 -14.15 -13.57 0.57
C LEU A 117 -13.75 -12.83 1.84
N SER A 118 -14.20 -13.32 3.00
CA SER A 118 -13.80 -12.79 4.31
C SER A 118 -12.30 -12.89 4.55
N THR A 119 -11.64 -13.89 3.97
CA THR A 119 -10.19 -14.06 4.04
C THR A 119 -9.63 -14.44 2.67
N THR A 120 -8.63 -13.68 2.22
CA THR A 120 -7.94 -13.89 0.95
C THR A 120 -6.44 -13.97 1.17
N TYR A 121 -5.82 -15.09 0.79
CA TYR A 121 -4.38 -15.33 0.99
C TYR A 121 -3.57 -15.07 -0.28
N GLY A 122 -2.33 -14.61 -0.09
CA GLY A 122 -1.35 -14.43 -1.17
C GLY A 122 -1.44 -13.06 -1.85
N THR A 123 -0.28 -12.49 -2.15
CA THR A 123 -0.15 -11.09 -2.60
C THR A 123 -0.88 -10.81 -3.90
N GLU A 124 -0.79 -11.69 -4.91
CA GLU A 124 -1.47 -11.51 -6.20
C GLU A 124 -2.99 -11.48 -6.04
N LYS A 125 -3.55 -12.39 -5.23
CA LYS A 125 -4.99 -12.45 -4.98
C LYS A 125 -5.46 -11.22 -4.22
N ILE A 126 -4.77 -10.87 -3.14
CA ILE A 126 -5.04 -9.65 -2.36
C ILE A 126 -5.04 -8.41 -3.26
N HIS A 127 -3.99 -8.26 -4.08
CA HIS A 127 -3.87 -7.15 -5.03
C HIS A 127 -5.06 -7.13 -6.00
N SER A 128 -5.42 -8.27 -6.60
CA SER A 128 -6.56 -8.36 -7.51
C SER A 128 -7.91 -8.06 -6.84
N THR A 129 -8.10 -8.49 -5.60
CA THR A 129 -9.31 -8.23 -4.81
C THR A 129 -9.43 -6.74 -4.48
N LEU A 130 -8.39 -6.11 -3.95
CA LEU A 130 -8.40 -4.67 -3.63
C LEU A 130 -8.56 -3.82 -4.90
N THR A 131 -7.92 -4.24 -5.99
CA THR A 131 -8.09 -3.61 -7.30
C THR A 131 -9.56 -3.63 -7.74
N TYR A 132 -10.22 -4.79 -7.63
CA TYR A 132 -11.62 -4.92 -7.98
C TYR A 132 -12.55 -4.10 -7.07
N ILE A 133 -12.29 -4.07 -5.76
CA ILE A 133 -13.04 -3.24 -4.81
C ILE A 133 -12.94 -1.75 -5.19
N ASN A 134 -11.73 -1.26 -5.45
CA ASN A 134 -11.54 0.13 -5.86
C ASN A 134 -12.23 0.44 -7.19
N ASP A 135 -12.17 -0.49 -8.16
CA ASP A 135 -12.85 -0.32 -9.45
C ASP A 135 -14.37 -0.27 -9.30
N LEU A 136 -14.95 -1.11 -8.44
CA LEU A 136 -16.38 -1.10 -8.13
C LEU A 136 -16.83 0.26 -7.56
N LEU A 137 -16.11 0.75 -6.55
CA LEU A 137 -16.44 2.02 -5.91
C LEU A 137 -16.33 3.19 -6.89
N ARG A 138 -15.25 3.24 -7.70
CA ARG A 138 -15.10 4.28 -8.72
C ARG A 138 -16.21 4.23 -9.76
N LEU A 139 -16.60 3.03 -10.21
CA LEU A 139 -17.71 2.88 -11.14
C LEU A 139 -19.02 3.39 -10.53
N PHE A 140 -19.28 3.05 -9.27
CA PHE A 140 -20.46 3.48 -8.55
C PHE A 140 -20.53 5.02 -8.47
N GLU A 141 -19.45 5.67 -8.03
CA GLU A 141 -19.34 7.14 -7.96
C GLU A 141 -19.54 7.86 -9.29
N ASN A 142 -19.04 7.28 -10.40
CA ASN A 142 -19.03 7.97 -11.69
C ASN A 142 -20.26 7.65 -12.56
N LEU A 143 -20.94 6.53 -12.33
CA LEU A 143 -22.07 6.10 -13.16
C LEU A 143 -23.42 6.35 -12.49
N ILE A 144 -23.50 6.26 -11.16
CA ILE A 144 -24.77 6.39 -10.44
C ILE A 144 -24.88 7.81 -9.89
N GLU A 145 -25.59 8.67 -10.62
CA GLU A 145 -25.88 10.05 -10.19
C GLU A 145 -26.72 10.03 -8.90
N ASN A 146 -26.28 10.78 -7.88
CA ASN A 146 -26.79 10.71 -6.50
C ASN A 146 -26.61 9.33 -5.83
N GLY A 147 -25.58 8.57 -6.24
CA GLY A 147 -25.13 7.37 -5.53
C GLY A 147 -25.17 7.62 -4.03
N ASN A 148 -25.89 6.76 -3.33
CA ASN A 148 -26.37 7.03 -1.98
C ASN A 148 -25.17 7.33 -1.07
N THR A 149 -24.95 8.58 -0.69
CA THR A 149 -23.82 9.02 0.17
C THR A 149 -23.77 8.21 1.46
N THR A 150 -24.93 7.78 1.95
CA THR A 150 -25.07 6.90 3.12
C THR A 150 -24.43 5.52 2.93
N LEU A 151 -24.33 5.02 1.71
CA LEU A 151 -23.79 3.68 1.44
C LEU A 151 -22.25 3.68 1.57
N TYR A 152 -21.58 4.79 1.25
CA TYR A 152 -20.18 5.02 1.58
C TYR A 152 -19.96 5.18 3.09
N ASP A 153 -20.84 5.91 3.77
CA ASP A 153 -20.81 6.05 5.23
C ASP A 153 -20.91 4.69 5.95
N GLU A 154 -21.75 3.79 5.44
CA GLU A 154 -21.92 2.44 5.99
C GLU A 154 -20.76 1.48 5.64
N LEU A 155 -20.23 1.55 4.41
CA LEU A 155 -19.06 0.76 3.96
C LEU A 155 -17.85 0.95 4.87
N LEU A 156 -17.72 2.15 5.41
CA LEU A 156 -16.57 2.63 6.12
C LEU A 156 -16.58 2.29 7.62
N THR A 157 -17.61 1.61 8.12
CA THR A 157 -17.66 1.11 9.51
C THR A 157 -16.51 0.17 9.87
N ARG A 158 -15.94 -0.57 8.90
CA ARG A 158 -14.70 -1.36 9.07
C ARG A 158 -13.89 -1.41 7.77
N LEU A 159 -12.59 -1.11 7.87
CA LEU A 159 -11.68 -1.09 6.74
C LEU A 159 -11.21 -2.50 6.33
N PRO A 160 -10.88 -2.70 5.05
CA PRO A 160 -10.04 -3.81 4.61
C PRO A 160 -8.73 -3.86 5.43
N ARG A 161 -8.40 -5.03 5.99
CA ARG A 161 -7.15 -5.25 6.76
C ARG A 161 -6.27 -6.28 6.11
N ILE A 162 -5.04 -5.92 5.79
CA ILE A 162 -4.00 -6.84 5.39
C ILE A 162 -3.15 -7.17 6.62
N TYR A 163 -3.08 -8.46 6.96
CA TYR A 163 -2.18 -8.96 7.98
C TYR A 163 -0.92 -9.48 7.32
N ALA A 164 0.19 -8.77 7.56
CA ALA A 164 1.49 -9.14 7.03
C ALA A 164 2.40 -9.58 8.20
N PRO A 165 2.76 -10.88 8.28
CA PRO A 165 3.74 -11.32 9.26
C PRO A 165 5.13 -10.79 8.87
N TYR A 166 5.87 -10.24 9.83
CA TYR A 166 7.26 -9.84 9.61
C TYR A 166 8.22 -10.70 10.42
N SER A 167 9.35 -11.08 9.84
CA SER A 167 10.47 -11.71 10.57
C SER A 167 11.35 -10.63 11.16
N THR A 168 11.55 -10.69 12.47
CA THR A 168 12.73 -10.10 13.10
C THR A 168 13.96 -10.91 12.68
N VAL A 169 15.09 -10.24 12.49
CA VAL A 169 16.37 -10.88 12.16
C VAL A 169 17.26 -10.74 13.39
N GLY A 170 17.63 -11.85 14.03
CA GLY A 170 18.58 -11.86 15.16
C GLY A 170 17.94 -11.90 16.56
N ASP A 171 18.72 -11.49 17.58
CA ASP A 171 18.38 -11.53 19.03
C ASP A 171 17.17 -10.66 19.43
N GLU A 172 16.64 -9.87 18.48
CA GLU A 172 15.47 -9.01 18.65
C GLU A 172 14.19 -9.79 18.96
N ALA A 173 14.11 -11.09 18.68
CA ALA A 173 12.92 -11.91 18.99
C ALA A 173 12.48 -11.84 20.48
N SER A 174 13.40 -11.54 21.40
CA SER A 174 13.14 -11.45 22.84
C SER A 174 12.54 -10.10 23.29
N ILE A 175 12.64 -9.05 22.47
CA ILE A 175 12.15 -7.68 22.79
C ILE A 175 10.66 -7.52 22.40
N HIS A 176 10.12 -8.43 21.58
CA HIS A 176 8.83 -8.26 20.90
C HIS A 176 7.59 -8.69 21.68
N GLU A 177 7.71 -9.45 22.78
CA GLU A 177 6.55 -9.76 23.62
C GLU A 177 5.97 -8.50 24.31
N SER A 178 6.74 -7.41 24.39
CA SER A 178 6.31 -6.10 24.91
C SER A 178 6.00 -5.04 23.84
N LEU A 179 6.23 -5.33 22.56
CA LEU A 179 6.04 -4.35 21.47
C LEU A 179 4.61 -4.47 20.90
N GLY A 180 3.91 -3.34 20.80
CA GLY A 180 2.58 -3.27 20.18
C GLY A 180 2.59 -3.58 18.68
N ASN A 181 1.42 -3.72 18.08
CA ASN A 181 1.29 -3.91 16.63
C ASN A 181 1.52 -2.59 15.89
N LEU A 182 2.30 -2.63 14.79
CA LEU A 182 2.40 -1.49 13.88
C LEU A 182 1.30 -1.61 12.82
N VAL A 183 0.41 -0.61 12.79
CA VAL A 183 -0.65 -0.50 11.78
C VAL A 183 -0.31 0.66 10.85
N ILE A 184 -0.18 0.36 9.56
CA ILE A 184 0.00 1.37 8.51
C ILE A 184 -1.35 1.53 7.81
N VAL A 185 -1.81 2.77 7.67
CA VAL A 185 -3.06 3.08 6.97
C VAL A 185 -2.71 3.65 5.60
N ASP A 186 -3.11 2.96 4.54
CA ASP A 186 -3.10 3.51 3.19
C ASP A 186 -4.35 4.36 2.97
N THR A 187 -4.18 5.59 2.48
CA THR A 187 -5.26 6.57 2.32
C THR A 187 -5.53 6.88 0.84
N PRO A 188 -6.78 7.20 0.47
CA PRO A 188 -7.10 7.67 -0.87
C PRO A 188 -6.32 8.92 -1.26
N GLY A 189 -5.95 9.02 -2.53
CA GLY A 189 -5.20 10.17 -3.03
C GLY A 189 -6.00 11.47 -2.97
N PRO A 190 -5.34 12.64 -3.04
CA PRO A 190 -6.00 13.96 -3.00
C PRO A 190 -6.91 14.24 -4.20
N ASN A 191 -6.98 13.37 -5.20
CA ASN A 191 -7.94 13.48 -6.31
C ASN A 191 -9.26 12.73 -6.02
N GLU A 192 -9.34 11.97 -4.93
CA GLU A 192 -10.47 11.11 -4.53
C GLU A 192 -11.27 11.77 -3.35
N LYS A 193 -11.29 13.12 -3.36
CA LYS A 193 -11.60 14.07 -2.26
C LYS A 193 -13.03 14.09 -1.68
N SER A 194 -13.95 13.23 -2.09
CA SER A 194 -15.36 13.29 -1.65
C SER A 194 -15.60 12.86 -0.20
N HIS A 195 -14.62 12.27 0.49
CA HIS A 195 -14.85 11.54 1.75
C HIS A 195 -14.02 12.03 2.95
N SER A 196 -13.68 13.34 3.01
CA SER A 196 -12.80 13.88 4.08
C SER A 196 -13.34 13.71 5.50
N ASP A 197 -14.64 13.88 5.70
CA ASP A 197 -15.25 13.79 7.03
C ASP A 197 -15.51 12.34 7.46
N LEU A 198 -15.50 11.43 6.49
CA LEU A 198 -15.72 10.00 6.64
C LEU A 198 -14.53 9.28 7.26
N LEU A 199 -13.31 9.64 6.87
CA LEU A 199 -12.08 9.10 7.45
C LEU A 199 -12.03 9.33 8.97
N LYS A 200 -12.58 10.44 9.46
CA LYS A 200 -12.56 10.81 10.88
C LYS A 200 -13.22 9.77 11.77
N ASN A 201 -14.42 9.31 11.41
CA ASN A 201 -15.21 8.42 12.26
C ASN A 201 -14.61 7.00 12.36
N ILE A 202 -13.94 6.55 11.30
CA ILE A 202 -13.33 5.21 11.23
C ILE A 202 -12.01 5.19 12.00
N PHE A 203 -11.20 6.22 11.78
CA PHE A 203 -9.89 6.30 12.40
C PHE A 203 -9.97 6.72 13.85
N GLN A 204 -11.06 7.34 14.31
CA GLN A 204 -11.16 7.83 15.69
C GLN A 204 -10.72 6.76 16.70
N LYS A 205 -11.28 5.55 16.61
CA LYS A 205 -10.96 4.48 17.55
C LYS A 205 -9.53 3.96 17.42
N GLU A 206 -9.00 3.86 16.20
CA GLU A 206 -7.64 3.36 15.98
C GLU A 206 -6.59 4.43 16.39
N LEU A 207 -6.90 5.71 16.14
CA LEU A 207 -6.08 6.86 16.55
C LEU A 207 -6.09 7.06 18.06
N GLU A 208 -7.23 6.93 18.74
CA GLU A 208 -7.33 7.02 20.22
C GLU A 208 -6.46 5.97 20.92
N ASN A 209 -6.30 4.79 20.33
CA ASN A 209 -5.50 3.70 20.90
C ASN A 209 -4.06 3.68 20.37
N ALA A 210 -3.70 4.56 19.43
CA ALA A 210 -2.37 4.60 18.85
C ALA A 210 -1.36 5.25 19.81
N ALA A 211 -0.30 4.51 20.16
CA ALA A 211 0.81 5.05 20.94
C ALA A 211 1.64 6.07 20.13
N ILE A 212 1.82 5.82 18.84
CA ILE A 212 2.57 6.66 17.90
C ILE A 212 1.78 6.74 16.59
N ILE A 213 1.67 7.95 16.04
CA ILE A 213 1.07 8.21 14.73
C ILE A 213 2.15 8.79 13.83
N LEU A 214 2.43 8.10 12.73
CA LEU A 214 3.34 8.56 11.69
C LEU A 214 2.53 9.13 10.52
N VAL A 215 2.82 10.38 10.15
CA VAL A 215 2.27 11.01 8.95
C VAL A 215 3.37 11.13 7.91
N VAL A 216 3.17 10.56 6.73
CA VAL A 216 4.11 10.66 5.61
C VAL A 216 3.67 11.80 4.70
N LEU A 217 4.53 12.80 4.54
CA LEU A 217 4.31 13.98 3.71
C LEU A 217 5.21 13.94 2.48
N ASP A 218 4.75 14.51 1.37
CA ASP A 218 5.54 14.65 0.15
C ASP A 218 6.25 16.01 0.14
N PHE A 219 7.58 16.01 0.24
CA PHE A 219 8.40 17.23 0.24
C PHE A 219 8.13 18.12 -0.97
N THR A 220 7.86 17.54 -2.14
CA THR A 220 7.66 18.30 -3.39
C THR A 220 6.31 18.99 -3.48
N ALA A 221 5.37 18.60 -2.62
CA ALA A 221 4.00 19.08 -2.63
C ALA A 221 3.63 19.96 -1.43
N LEU A 222 4.58 20.26 -0.54
CA LEU A 222 4.38 21.04 0.71
C LEU A 222 3.86 22.48 0.54
N ASN A 223 3.72 22.99 -0.68
CA ASN A 223 3.22 24.35 -0.97
C ASN A 223 1.99 24.33 -1.90
N THR A 224 1.19 23.27 -1.89
CA THR A 224 0.08 23.06 -2.84
C THR A 224 -1.25 22.86 -2.13
N GLU A 225 -2.39 23.01 -2.83
CA GLU A 225 -3.74 22.79 -2.27
C GLU A 225 -3.98 21.40 -1.64
N ALA A 226 -3.03 20.47 -1.73
CA ALA A 226 -3.02 19.23 -0.94
C ALA A 226 -2.85 19.51 0.57
N ASP A 227 -2.27 20.65 0.93
CA ASP A 227 -1.91 21.04 2.29
C ASP A 227 -3.14 21.29 3.18
N ASP A 228 -4.21 21.90 2.67
CA ASP A 228 -5.40 22.19 3.49
C ASP A 228 -6.12 20.91 3.96
N PHE A 229 -6.18 19.90 3.10
CA PHE A 229 -6.80 18.62 3.43
C PHE A 229 -5.96 17.82 4.43
N VAL A 230 -4.65 17.77 4.20
CA VAL A 230 -3.71 17.08 5.10
C VAL A 230 -3.67 17.78 6.46
N ALA A 231 -3.65 19.12 6.47
CA ALA A 231 -3.68 19.93 7.69
C ALA A 231 -4.99 19.75 8.47
N LYS A 232 -6.14 19.73 7.78
CA LYS A 232 -7.44 19.43 8.41
C LYS A 232 -7.42 18.04 9.06
N SER A 233 -6.96 17.02 8.31
CA SER A 233 -6.90 15.64 8.79
C SER A 233 -5.98 15.49 10.01
N ILE A 234 -4.84 16.16 10.02
CA ILE A 234 -3.89 16.14 11.16
C ILE A 234 -4.45 16.88 12.37
N ASN A 235 -5.13 18.01 12.18
CA ASN A 235 -5.80 18.70 13.28
C ASN A 235 -6.92 17.85 13.89
N ASP A 236 -7.68 17.13 13.06
CA ASP A 236 -8.69 16.17 13.53
C ASP A 236 -8.04 15.04 14.34
N ILE A 237 -6.93 14.46 13.85
CA ILE A 237 -6.16 13.44 14.57
C ILE A 237 -5.71 13.96 15.95
N ARG A 238 -5.22 15.19 16.03
CA ARG A 238 -4.78 15.80 17.30
C ARG A 238 -5.93 16.01 18.27
N TYR A 239 -7.10 16.41 17.77
CA TYR A 239 -8.32 16.54 18.58
C TYR A 239 -8.73 15.19 19.17
N ILE A 240 -8.70 14.15 18.35
CA ILE A 240 -9.00 12.76 18.75
C ILE A 240 -8.00 12.27 19.82
N GLN A 241 -6.71 12.56 19.63
CA GLN A 241 -5.65 12.21 20.59
C GLN A 241 -5.61 13.09 21.84
N HIS A 242 -6.62 13.93 22.09
CA HIS A 242 -6.69 14.83 23.25
C HIS A 242 -5.42 15.67 23.48
N GLY A 243 -4.68 16.00 22.42
CA GLY A 243 -3.44 16.76 22.49
C GLY A 243 -2.20 15.97 22.96
N HIS A 244 -2.21 14.63 22.96
CA HIS A 244 -1.02 13.83 23.19
C HIS A 244 0.05 14.07 22.10
N ASN A 245 1.32 14.11 22.49
CA ASN A 245 2.48 14.25 21.59
C ASN A 245 2.83 12.94 20.86
N SER A 246 1.84 12.17 20.41
CA SER A 246 2.06 10.89 19.70
C SER A 246 2.31 11.08 18.20
N LEU A 247 2.18 12.30 17.67
CA LEU A 247 2.29 12.60 16.25
C LEU A 247 3.75 12.86 15.82
N TYR A 248 4.18 12.15 14.77
CA TYR A 248 5.45 12.30 14.09
C TYR A 248 5.22 12.52 12.59
N ALA A 249 6.07 13.31 11.96
CA ALA A 249 6.01 13.57 10.52
C ALA A 249 7.27 13.03 9.83
N LEU A 250 7.07 12.32 8.72
CA LEU A 250 8.12 11.86 7.83
C LEU A 250 8.00 12.62 6.50
N LEU A 251 8.97 13.49 6.22
CA LEU A 251 9.09 14.18 4.94
C LEU A 251 9.75 13.25 3.93
N ASN A 252 8.96 12.69 3.02
CA ASN A 252 9.43 11.80 1.97
C ASN A 252 9.79 12.57 0.69
N LYS A 253 10.57 11.93 -0.18
CA LYS A 253 11.05 12.48 -1.47
C LYS A 253 12.00 13.66 -1.35
N VAL A 254 12.72 13.77 -0.22
CA VAL A 254 13.74 14.83 -0.04
C VAL A 254 14.91 14.68 -1.01
N ASP A 255 15.06 13.51 -1.64
CA ASP A 255 16.01 13.30 -2.74
C ASP A 255 15.69 14.14 -3.99
N GLN A 256 14.50 14.73 -4.06
CA GLN A 256 14.08 15.64 -5.12
C GLN A 256 14.31 17.12 -4.77
N ARG A 257 14.95 17.41 -3.62
CA ARG A 257 15.31 18.77 -3.24
C ARG A 257 16.28 19.37 -4.26
N ASP A 258 15.94 20.54 -4.76
CA ASP A 258 16.79 21.34 -5.63
C ASP A 258 17.28 22.62 -4.94
N ARG A 259 18.02 23.46 -5.67
CA ARG A 259 18.60 24.72 -5.14
C ARG A 259 17.56 25.78 -4.76
N ASN A 260 16.33 25.67 -5.28
CA ASN A 260 15.25 26.62 -5.04
C ASN A 260 14.23 26.09 -4.03
N SER A 261 14.36 24.83 -3.63
CA SER A 261 13.53 24.16 -2.65
C SER A 261 13.84 24.63 -1.23
N MET A 262 12.92 24.39 -0.29
CA MET A 262 13.15 24.66 1.13
C MET A 262 14.39 23.93 1.63
N THR A 263 15.18 24.59 2.49
CA THR A 263 16.21 23.90 3.28
C THR A 263 15.57 22.93 4.28
N GLU A 264 16.38 22.07 4.87
CA GLU A 264 15.91 21.14 5.91
C GLU A 264 15.24 21.90 7.08
N GLU A 265 15.87 22.97 7.55
CA GLU A 265 15.35 23.77 8.65
C GLU A 265 14.03 24.45 8.27
N GLN A 266 13.94 25.00 7.05
CA GLN A 266 12.73 25.64 6.55
C GLN A 266 11.58 24.65 6.38
N ALA A 267 11.85 23.44 5.88
CA ALA A 267 10.85 22.41 5.73
C ALA A 267 10.35 21.90 7.09
N GLN A 268 11.25 21.68 8.04
CA GLN A 268 10.89 21.32 9.41
C GLN A 268 10.07 22.41 10.09
N GLU A 269 10.46 23.68 9.96
CA GLU A 269 9.72 24.81 10.52
C GLU A 269 8.33 24.94 9.87
N PHE A 270 8.23 24.80 8.55
CA PHE A 270 6.97 24.82 7.83
C PHE A 270 6.01 23.74 8.35
N VAL A 271 6.48 22.48 8.41
CA VAL A 271 5.68 21.35 8.90
C VAL A 271 5.30 21.53 10.37
N ALA A 272 6.24 21.98 11.21
CA ALA A 272 5.98 22.26 12.62
C ALA A 272 4.89 23.31 12.80
N ASN A 273 4.92 24.39 12.00
CA ASN A 273 3.94 25.47 12.07
C ASN A 273 2.57 25.06 11.48
N THR A 274 2.56 24.51 10.26
CA THR A 274 1.34 24.12 9.53
C THR A 274 0.56 23.04 10.28
N PHE A 275 1.26 22.07 10.86
CA PHE A 275 0.64 20.95 11.57
C PHE A 275 0.69 21.09 13.10
N SER A 276 1.25 22.20 13.60
CA SER A 276 1.40 22.49 15.03
C SER A 276 2.07 21.34 15.80
N ILE A 277 3.06 20.71 15.18
CA ILE A 277 3.90 19.67 15.79
C ILE A 277 4.93 20.39 16.65
N LYS A 278 4.83 20.24 17.98
CA LYS A 278 5.81 20.80 18.90
C LYS A 278 7.08 19.97 18.84
N ASN A 279 8.15 20.55 18.29
CA ASN A 279 9.50 20.10 18.61
C ASN A 279 9.78 20.57 20.04
N ASP A 280 9.82 19.65 21.00
CA ASP A 280 10.38 19.95 22.31
C ASP A 280 11.90 19.98 22.19
N SER A 281 12.58 20.73 23.06
CA SER A 281 14.03 20.99 22.98
C SER A 281 14.93 19.75 23.05
N GLU A 282 14.38 18.56 23.31
CA GLU A 282 15.10 17.30 23.46
C GLU A 282 14.68 16.21 22.45
N GLU A 283 13.57 16.37 21.71
CA GLU A 283 13.06 15.35 20.77
C GLU A 283 12.55 15.94 19.46
N THR A 284 13.28 15.71 18.37
CA THR A 284 12.81 16.01 17.00
C THR A 284 11.68 15.07 16.62
N ARG A 285 10.56 15.59 16.12
CA ARG A 285 9.39 14.78 15.68
C ARG A 285 9.18 14.77 14.17
N ILE A 286 10.01 15.50 13.44
CA ILE A 286 9.95 15.66 11.99
C ILE A 286 11.24 15.10 11.41
N TYR A 287 11.14 14.08 10.56
CA TYR A 287 12.30 13.42 9.96
C TYR A 287 12.23 13.45 8.44
N GLU A 288 13.36 13.72 7.81
CA GLU A 288 13.50 13.60 6.36
C GLU A 288 13.84 12.15 5.98
N ILE A 289 13.11 11.60 5.01
CA ILE A 289 13.26 10.22 4.57
C ILE A 289 13.30 10.11 3.05
N GLN A 290 13.96 9.05 2.57
CA GLN A 290 14.04 8.70 1.16
C GLN A 290 13.51 7.27 1.00
N ALA A 291 12.18 7.09 1.17
CA ALA A 291 11.56 5.77 1.29
C ALA A 291 11.88 4.84 0.10
N ARG A 292 11.95 5.41 -1.12
CA ARG A 292 12.28 4.64 -2.32
C ARG A 292 13.71 4.10 -2.29
N ARG A 293 14.68 4.90 -1.83
CA ARG A 293 16.08 4.48 -1.72
C ARG A 293 16.23 3.40 -0.66
N ALA A 294 15.67 3.64 0.53
CA ALA A 294 15.66 2.67 1.62
C ALA A 294 15.03 1.32 1.19
N LEU A 295 13.92 1.36 0.44
CA LEU A 295 13.28 0.16 -0.10
C LEU A 295 14.21 -0.61 -1.06
N LEU A 296 14.80 0.09 -2.04
CA LEU A 296 15.70 -0.52 -3.02
C LEU A 296 16.94 -1.11 -2.35
N SER A 297 17.56 -0.37 -1.44
CA SER A 297 18.70 -0.83 -0.62
C SER A 297 18.34 -2.11 0.15
N LYS A 298 17.18 -2.13 0.80
CA LYS A 298 16.75 -3.29 1.59
C LYS A 298 16.44 -4.51 0.73
N GLN A 299 15.78 -4.31 -0.41
CA GLN A 299 15.49 -5.38 -1.38
C GLN A 299 16.78 -5.97 -1.94
N PHE A 300 17.70 -5.12 -2.36
CA PHE A 300 18.99 -5.53 -2.89
C PHE A 300 19.78 -6.33 -1.85
N LEU A 301 19.90 -5.84 -0.61
CA LEU A 301 20.55 -6.58 0.47
C LEU A 301 19.89 -7.94 0.74
N PHE A 302 18.55 -7.99 0.70
CA PHE A 302 17.82 -9.22 0.94
C PHE A 302 18.07 -10.26 -0.16
N GLU A 303 18.02 -9.83 -1.43
CA GLU A 303 18.31 -10.67 -2.59
C GLU A 303 19.78 -11.14 -2.59
N LEU A 304 20.70 -10.27 -2.18
CA LEU A 304 22.13 -10.55 -2.09
C LEU A 304 22.44 -11.68 -1.09
N LYS A 305 21.63 -11.88 -0.04
CA LYS A 305 21.81 -13.01 0.90
C LYS A 305 21.67 -14.39 0.23
N SER A 306 20.89 -14.46 -0.85
CA SER A 306 20.66 -15.69 -1.61
C SER A 306 21.51 -15.74 -2.88
N PHE A 307 22.34 -14.73 -3.12
CA PHE A 307 23.19 -14.64 -4.29
C PHE A 307 24.40 -15.57 -4.15
N THR A 308 24.72 -16.29 -5.22
CA THR A 308 25.87 -17.19 -5.28
C THR A 308 26.96 -16.54 -6.14
N GLU A 309 28.18 -16.44 -5.60
CA GLU A 309 29.34 -15.89 -6.31
C GLU A 309 29.53 -16.54 -7.69
N GLY A 310 29.75 -15.71 -8.72
CA GLY A 310 29.88 -16.14 -10.12
C GLY A 310 28.62 -16.04 -10.97
N HIS A 311 27.46 -15.74 -10.39
CA HIS A 311 26.25 -15.37 -11.15
C HIS A 311 26.29 -13.89 -11.55
N ASP A 312 25.59 -13.54 -12.63
CA ASP A 312 25.44 -12.15 -13.03
C ASP A 312 24.52 -11.42 -12.04
N ILE A 313 25.03 -10.37 -11.41
CA ILE A 313 24.29 -9.57 -10.42
C ILE A 313 23.04 -8.91 -11.02
N LEU A 314 23.02 -8.69 -12.33
CA LEU A 314 21.84 -8.18 -13.03
C LEU A 314 20.68 -9.18 -13.10
N GLN A 315 20.88 -10.44 -12.72
CA GLN A 315 19.79 -11.41 -12.59
C GLN A 315 18.94 -11.17 -11.33
N LEU A 316 19.44 -10.39 -10.37
CA LEU A 316 18.67 -9.98 -9.21
C LEU A 316 17.58 -8.97 -9.64
N PRO A 317 16.29 -9.21 -9.30
CA PRO A 317 15.20 -8.33 -9.71
C PRO A 317 15.40 -6.86 -9.34
N SER A 318 15.96 -6.58 -8.16
CA SER A 318 16.18 -5.21 -7.67
C SER A 318 17.47 -4.56 -8.21
N ALA A 319 18.42 -5.33 -8.75
CA ALA A 319 19.77 -4.83 -9.04
C ALA A 319 19.78 -3.70 -10.06
N LYS A 320 18.98 -3.78 -11.12
CA LYS A 320 18.94 -2.73 -12.14
C LYS A 320 18.47 -1.39 -11.57
N ASP A 321 17.37 -1.42 -10.81
CA ASP A 321 16.78 -0.23 -10.23
C ASP A 321 17.66 0.35 -9.11
N PHE A 322 18.31 -0.52 -8.32
CA PHE A 322 19.28 -0.13 -7.31
C PHE A 322 20.54 0.51 -7.93
N ILE A 323 21.13 -0.11 -8.96
CA ILE A 323 22.32 0.42 -9.65
C ILE A 323 22.02 1.79 -10.27
N GLU A 324 20.85 1.94 -10.89
CA GLU A 324 20.42 3.23 -11.43
C GLU A 324 20.25 4.28 -10.33
N GLN A 325 19.73 3.91 -9.15
CA GLN A 325 19.58 4.81 -8.02
C GLN A 325 20.92 5.23 -7.40
N ALA A 326 21.84 4.29 -7.19
CA ALA A 326 23.13 4.52 -6.54
C ALA A 326 24.15 5.19 -7.47
N PHE A 327 24.24 4.74 -8.73
CA PHE A 327 25.32 5.11 -9.65
C PHE A 327 24.84 5.90 -10.88
N GLY A 328 23.52 6.09 -11.04
CA GLY A 328 22.93 6.83 -12.16
C GLY A 328 23.34 6.28 -13.53
N VAL A 329 23.65 7.19 -14.45
CA VAL A 329 24.06 6.84 -15.82
C VAL A 329 25.38 6.06 -15.86
N ARG A 330 26.26 6.20 -14.85
CA ARG A 330 27.55 5.49 -14.79
C ARG A 330 27.34 4.00 -14.56
N GLY A 331 26.40 3.62 -13.69
CA GLY A 331 26.06 2.23 -13.42
C GLY A 331 25.52 1.48 -14.65
N LYS A 332 24.90 2.20 -15.60
CA LYS A 332 24.46 1.62 -16.89
C LYS A 332 25.61 1.35 -17.86
N LYS A 333 26.73 2.07 -17.74
CA LYS A 333 27.90 1.93 -18.63
C LYS A 333 28.93 0.93 -18.09
N LYS A 334 29.09 0.87 -16.78
CA LYS A 334 29.97 -0.06 -16.08
C LYS A 334 29.20 -0.61 -14.88
N ILE A 335 28.89 -1.90 -14.92
CA ILE A 335 28.24 -2.59 -13.80
C ILE A 335 29.22 -2.58 -12.62
N PRO A 336 28.85 -2.01 -11.46
CA PRO A 336 29.70 -2.00 -10.28
C PRO A 336 29.90 -3.41 -9.72
N THR A 337 30.99 -3.60 -8.99
CA THR A 337 31.31 -4.85 -8.26
C THR A 337 30.37 -5.07 -7.07
N VAL A 338 30.30 -6.28 -6.54
CA VAL A 338 29.45 -6.61 -5.37
C VAL A 338 29.83 -5.77 -4.16
N GLU A 339 31.12 -5.53 -3.97
CA GLU A 339 31.68 -4.70 -2.91
C GLU A 339 31.27 -3.23 -3.06
N GLU A 340 31.43 -2.64 -4.26
CA GLU A 340 30.96 -1.27 -4.55
C GLU A 340 29.44 -1.14 -4.33
N LEU A 341 28.67 -2.19 -4.65
CA LEU A 341 27.22 -2.19 -4.42
C LEU A 341 26.85 -2.30 -2.94
N ARG A 342 27.66 -3.00 -2.13
CA ARG A 342 27.46 -3.07 -0.67
C ARG A 342 27.77 -1.74 0.01
N GLU A 343 28.84 -1.06 -0.41
CA GLU A 343 29.15 0.28 0.09
C GLU A 343 28.04 1.28 -0.25
N ALA A 344 27.55 1.24 -1.49
CA ALA A 344 26.48 2.13 -1.93
C ALA A 344 25.13 1.94 -1.20
N VAL A 345 24.94 0.80 -0.51
CA VAL A 345 23.78 0.60 0.36
C VAL A 345 23.85 1.48 1.61
N GLU A 346 25.04 1.71 2.16
CA GLU A 346 25.21 2.57 3.35
C GLU A 346 25.04 4.06 3.01
N ASP A 347 25.33 4.42 1.76
CA ASP A 347 25.20 5.79 1.23
C ASP A 347 23.76 6.18 0.82
N LEU A 348 22.82 5.22 0.80
CA LEU A 348 21.42 5.36 0.35
C LEU A 348 20.41 5.18 1.48
#